data_AF-K1R0K2-F1
#
_entry.id   AF-K1R0K2-F1
#
_cell.length_a   1.000
_cell.length_b   1.000
_cell.length_c   1.000
_cell.angle_alpha   90.00
_cell.angle_beta   90.00
_cell.angle_gamma   90.00
#
_symmetry.space_group_name_H-M   'P 1'
#
loop_
_entity.id
_entity.type
_entity.pdbx_description
1 polymer ?
#
loop_
_entity_poly.entity_id
_entity_poly.type
_entity_poly.pdbx_seq_one_letter_code
_entity_poly.pdbx_strand_id
1 'polypeptide(L)'
;MAKRDIKRPDNYLRFLPEQSPRTQPAPNLPDGPNHKLSSNYYLTRDARRLVTPPEEIMSGGRKLLADASGEKGAFELTDPDSDKRVLSWFPELPITHRNQSSSCAG
;
A
#
# COMPACT_ATOMS: atom_id res chain seq x y z
N MET A 1 -35.65 -27.95 25.30
CA MET A 1 -34.57 -27.11 24.73
C MET A 1 -33.37 -27.15 25.66
N ALA A 2 -32.20 -27.59 25.18
CA ALA A 2 -31.00 -27.59 26.01
C ALA A 2 -30.57 -26.14 26.27
N LYS A 3 -30.38 -25.77 27.55
CA LYS A 3 -29.86 -24.45 27.93
C LYS A 3 -28.42 -24.38 27.45
N ARG A 4 -28.13 -23.48 26.50
CA ARG A 4 -26.75 -23.20 26.09
C ARG A 4 -26.07 -22.46 27.23
N ASP A 5 -24.90 -22.91 27.63
CA ASP A 5 -24.11 -22.23 28.66
C ASP A 5 -23.72 -20.86 28.11
N ILE A 6 -24.08 -19.81 28.85
CA ILE A 6 -23.88 -18.44 28.39
C ILE A 6 -22.38 -18.09 28.35
N LYS A 7 -21.54 -18.76 29.14
CA LYS A 7 -20.10 -18.47 29.26
C LYS A 7 -19.23 -19.28 28.29
N ARG A 8 -19.75 -19.59 27.10
CA ARG A 8 -18.98 -20.31 26.07
C ARG A 8 -18.14 -19.32 25.25
N PRO A 9 -16.99 -19.75 24.72
CA PRO A 9 -16.10 -18.88 23.94
C PRO A 9 -16.67 -18.48 22.57
N ASP A 10 -17.76 -19.13 22.10
CA ASP A 10 -18.51 -18.77 20.90
C ASP A 10 -19.57 -17.67 21.13
N ASN A 11 -19.73 -17.21 22.38
CA ASN A 11 -20.63 -16.12 22.70
C ASN A 11 -20.01 -14.76 22.34
N TYR A 12 -20.80 -13.89 21.72
CA TYR A 12 -20.43 -12.52 21.36
C TYR A 12 -20.22 -11.60 22.58
N LEU A 13 -20.76 -11.98 23.74
CA LEU A 13 -20.57 -11.26 25.00
C LEU A 13 -19.22 -11.60 25.63
N ARG A 14 -18.53 -10.56 26.15
CA ARG A 14 -17.23 -10.73 26.81
C ARG A 14 -17.44 -11.03 28.30
N PHE A 15 -16.96 -12.16 28.78
CA PHE A 15 -17.06 -12.55 30.19
C PHE A 15 -15.73 -12.39 30.90
N LEU A 16 -15.80 -12.06 32.20
CA LEU A 16 -14.63 -11.83 33.06
C LEU A 16 -13.51 -12.89 32.98
N PRO A 17 -13.76 -14.22 32.97
CA PRO A 17 -12.66 -15.20 32.91
C PRO A 17 -11.90 -15.21 31.58
N GLU A 18 -12.49 -14.69 30.49
CA GLU A 18 -11.86 -14.63 29.16
C GLU A 18 -11.17 -13.27 28.92
N GLN A 19 -11.39 -12.31 29.81
CA GLN A 19 -10.80 -10.98 29.73
C GLN A 19 -9.58 -10.87 30.63
N SER A 20 -8.56 -10.16 30.16
CA SER A 20 -7.46 -9.74 31.03
C SER A 20 -8.00 -8.89 32.20
N PRO A 21 -7.38 -8.96 33.39
CA PRO A 21 -7.75 -8.11 34.53
C PRO A 21 -7.77 -6.61 34.18
N ARG A 22 -8.60 -5.83 34.88
CA ARG A 22 -8.61 -4.35 34.73
C ARG A 22 -7.32 -3.71 35.25
N THR A 23 -6.74 -4.30 36.29
CA THR A 23 -5.49 -3.85 36.90
C THR A 23 -4.35 -4.71 36.37
N GLN A 24 -3.38 -4.09 35.70
CA GLN A 24 -2.20 -4.74 35.17
C GLN A 24 -0.99 -4.45 36.07
N PRO A 25 -0.03 -5.38 36.20
CA PRO A 25 1.23 -5.11 36.90
C PRO A 25 2.03 -4.03 36.17
N ALA A 26 2.96 -3.39 36.87
CA ALA A 26 3.85 -2.42 36.26
C ALA A 26 4.70 -3.08 35.15
N PRO A 27 4.74 -2.53 33.92
CA PRO A 27 5.51 -3.11 32.83
C PRO A 27 7.01 -2.79 32.97
N ASN A 28 7.86 -3.74 32.58
CA ASN A 28 9.29 -3.51 32.36
C ASN A 28 9.58 -3.63 30.86
N LEU A 29 9.66 -2.49 30.17
CA LEU A 29 9.84 -2.44 28.72
C LEU A 29 11.32 -2.46 28.36
N PRO A 30 11.72 -3.17 27.29
CA PRO A 30 13.08 -3.14 26.81
C PRO A 30 13.43 -1.76 26.24
N ASP A 31 14.71 -1.42 26.33
CA ASP A 31 15.25 -0.18 25.79
C ASP A 31 15.22 -0.12 24.26
N GLY A 32 15.14 1.11 23.73
CA GLY A 32 15.22 1.35 22.30
C GLY A 32 16.65 1.20 21.75
N PRO A 33 16.82 1.05 20.42
CA PRO A 33 18.11 0.77 19.78
C PRO A 33 19.16 1.89 19.94
N ASN A 34 18.74 3.09 20.34
CA ASN A 34 19.59 4.25 20.55
C ASN A 34 19.81 4.59 22.03
N HIS A 35 19.43 3.72 22.98
CA HIS A 35 19.84 3.83 24.38
C HIS A 35 21.28 3.30 24.55
N LYS A 36 22.24 4.03 23.99
CA LYS A 36 23.67 3.69 24.01
C LYS A 36 24.46 4.82 24.66
N LEU A 37 25.43 4.47 25.51
CA LEU A 37 26.29 5.41 26.24
C LEU A 37 27.36 6.06 25.36
N SER A 38 27.79 5.39 24.29
CA SER A 38 28.86 5.85 23.39
C SER A 38 28.57 5.51 21.93
N SER A 39 29.32 6.13 21.01
CA SER A 39 29.17 5.94 19.55
C SER A 39 27.74 6.16 19.05
N ASN A 40 27.07 7.13 19.67
CA ASN A 40 25.66 7.39 19.49
C ASN A 40 25.50 8.89 19.22
N TYR A 41 25.99 9.37 18.08
CA TYR A 41 25.83 10.77 17.66
C TYR A 41 24.55 10.99 16.86
N TYR A 42 23.83 12.09 17.13
CA TYR A 42 22.56 12.37 16.44
C TYR A 42 22.73 12.53 14.92
N LEU A 43 23.87 13.08 14.51
CA LEU A 43 24.20 13.31 13.11
C LEU A 43 24.09 12.05 12.24
N THR A 44 24.57 10.90 12.71
CA THR A 44 24.59 9.66 11.91
C THR A 44 23.24 8.93 11.87
N ARG A 45 22.28 9.34 12.71
CA ARG A 45 20.97 8.69 12.88
C ARG A 45 19.83 9.49 12.25
N ASP A 46 20.08 10.75 11.94
CA ASP A 46 19.05 11.67 11.49
C ASP A 46 18.74 11.49 10.00
N ALA A 47 17.87 10.53 9.70
CA ALA A 47 17.37 10.30 8.34
C ALA A 47 16.59 11.49 7.78
N ARG A 48 16.06 12.40 8.62
CA ARG A 48 15.32 13.59 8.15
C ARG A 48 16.22 14.53 7.36
N ARG A 49 17.53 14.52 7.64
CA ARG A 49 18.54 15.33 6.94
C ARG A 49 19.14 14.63 5.72
N LEU A 50 18.86 13.34 5.53
CA LEU A 50 19.28 12.59 4.35
C LEU A 50 18.29 12.75 3.19
N VAL A 51 17.12 13.36 3.43
CA VAL A 51 16.13 13.62 2.41
C VAL A 51 16.66 14.66 1.44
N THR A 52 16.88 14.25 0.19
CA THR A 52 17.22 15.12 -0.92
C THR A 52 15.94 15.59 -1.63
N PRO A 53 16.00 16.74 -2.33
CA PRO A 53 14.96 17.10 -3.29
C PRO A 53 14.70 15.97 -4.29
N PRO A 54 13.48 15.88 -4.87
CA PRO A 54 13.20 14.90 -5.91
C PRO A 54 14.11 15.14 -7.12
N GLU A 55 14.49 14.06 -7.79
CA GLU A 55 15.27 14.12 -9.01
C GLU A 55 14.40 14.61 -10.19
N GLU A 56 14.87 15.63 -10.89
CA GLU A 56 14.18 16.17 -12.07
C GLU A 56 14.47 15.31 -13.29
N ILE A 57 13.51 14.49 -13.71
CA ILE A 57 13.64 13.60 -14.89
C ILE A 57 13.54 14.40 -16.20
N MET A 58 12.86 15.56 -16.20
CA MET A 58 12.72 16.44 -17.36
C MET A 58 12.66 17.91 -16.93
N SER A 59 13.68 18.68 -17.27
CA SER A 59 13.74 20.12 -17.05
C SER A 59 13.37 20.86 -18.34
N GLY A 60 12.07 21.14 -18.49
CA GLY A 60 11.50 21.81 -19.65
C GLY A 60 10.01 21.48 -19.73
N GLY A 61 9.14 22.45 -19.50
CA GLY A 61 7.69 22.25 -19.53
C GLY A 61 7.23 21.59 -20.83
N ARG A 62 6.09 20.89 -20.77
CA ARG A 62 5.47 20.18 -21.89
C ARG A 62 5.51 21.07 -23.14
N LYS A 63 6.35 20.71 -24.12
CA LYS A 63 6.43 21.41 -25.41
C LYS A 63 5.05 21.25 -26.06
N LEU A 64 4.28 22.34 -26.11
CA LEU A 64 3.00 22.35 -26.83
C LEU A 64 3.31 21.96 -28.27
N LEU A 65 2.62 20.94 -28.79
CA LEU A 65 2.74 20.52 -30.18
C LEU A 65 2.35 21.73 -31.04
N ALA A 66 3.31 22.27 -31.80
CA ALA A 66 3.01 23.23 -32.84
C ALA A 66 2.15 22.53 -33.89
N ASP A 67 1.15 23.24 -34.40
CA ASP A 67 0.10 22.72 -35.26
C ASP A 67 0.66 21.85 -36.40
N ALA A 68 -0.02 20.72 -36.59
CA ALA A 68 0.40 19.62 -37.45
C ALA A 68 0.74 20.08 -38.88
N SER A 69 2.03 20.01 -39.21
CA SER A 69 2.49 19.66 -40.55
C SER A 69 3.49 18.53 -40.38
N GLY A 70 3.28 17.44 -41.14
CA GLY A 70 3.94 16.14 -41.00
C GLY A 70 5.45 16.24 -40.92
N GLU A 71 6.13 15.32 -40.23
CA GLU A 71 6.40 13.97 -40.75
C GLU A 71 6.32 12.89 -39.65
N LYS A 72 6.02 11.66 -40.07
CA LYS A 72 5.87 10.47 -39.23
C LYS A 72 7.25 10.02 -38.71
N GLY A 73 7.70 10.63 -37.61
CA GLY A 73 8.74 10.03 -36.78
C GLY A 73 8.16 8.85 -36.00
N ALA A 74 8.48 7.63 -36.42
CA ALA A 74 8.22 6.44 -35.62
C ALA A 74 9.06 6.52 -34.34
N PHE A 75 8.45 6.95 -33.23
CA PHE A 75 9.01 6.72 -31.90
C PHE A 75 8.71 5.25 -31.56
N GLU A 76 9.69 4.41 -31.79
CA GLU A 76 9.69 3.01 -31.39
C GLU A 76 9.42 2.94 -29.88
N LEU A 77 8.30 2.35 -29.48
CA LEU A 77 8.04 1.95 -28.09
C LEU A 77 9.00 0.80 -27.77
N THR A 78 10.28 1.09 -27.59
CA THR A 78 11.17 0.21 -26.85
C THR A 78 10.76 0.34 -25.40
N ASP A 79 9.75 -0.41 -24.94
CA ASP A 79 9.17 -0.31 -23.59
C ASP A 79 10.28 -0.31 -22.52
N PRO A 80 10.72 0.86 -21.98
CA PRO A 80 11.76 0.90 -20.97
C PRO A 80 11.15 0.92 -19.56
N ASP A 81 9.81 0.81 -19.47
CA ASP A 81 9.04 1.02 -18.26
C ASP A 81 8.00 -0.10 -18.08
N SER A 82 8.46 -1.35 -18.19
CA SER A 82 7.79 -2.44 -17.48
C SER A 82 8.16 -2.32 -16.01
N ASP A 83 7.62 -1.28 -15.38
CA ASP A 83 7.87 -0.98 -13.99
C ASP A 83 7.40 -2.19 -13.19
N LYS A 84 8.40 -2.90 -12.65
CA LYS A 84 8.33 -4.34 -12.40
C LYS A 84 7.40 -4.59 -11.22
N ARG A 85 6.12 -4.85 -11.53
CA ARG A 85 5.10 -5.64 -10.81
C ARG A 85 3.71 -5.07 -11.15
N VAL A 86 3.20 -5.40 -12.33
CA VAL A 86 1.75 -5.57 -12.46
C VAL A 86 1.36 -6.58 -11.38
N LEU A 87 0.58 -6.12 -10.40
CA LEU A 87 0.21 -6.82 -9.17
C LEU A 87 -0.25 -8.25 -9.48
N SER A 88 0.64 -9.23 -9.35
CA SER A 88 0.36 -10.65 -9.53
C SER A 88 -0.40 -11.25 -8.34
N TRP A 89 -1.22 -10.45 -7.67
CA TRP A 89 -2.01 -10.86 -6.51
C TRP A 89 -3.38 -11.43 -6.89
N PHE A 90 -3.76 -11.35 -8.17
CA PHE A 90 -5.00 -11.94 -8.69
C PHE A 90 -4.70 -12.82 -9.92
N PRO A 91 -4.60 -14.15 -9.78
CA PRO A 91 -4.77 -15.02 -10.92
C PRO A 91 -6.28 -15.14 -11.20
N GLU A 92 -6.65 -14.86 -12.46
CA GLU A 92 -7.89 -15.34 -13.09
C GLU A 92 -9.21 -14.75 -12.59
N LEU A 93 -9.57 -13.58 -13.12
CA LEU A 93 -10.97 -13.34 -13.47
C LEU A 93 -11.06 -13.13 -14.97
N PRO A 94 -11.76 -14.00 -15.73
CA PRO A 94 -11.94 -13.80 -17.17
C PRO A 94 -12.76 -12.52 -17.38
N ILE A 95 -12.17 -11.56 -18.08
CA ILE A 95 -12.85 -10.36 -18.57
C ILE A 95 -13.91 -10.82 -19.56
N THR A 96 -15.13 -11.10 -19.10
CA THR A 96 -16.27 -11.22 -20.00
C THR A 96 -16.67 -9.82 -20.43
N HIS A 97 -16.16 -9.37 -21.58
CA HIS A 97 -16.72 -8.23 -22.29
C HIS A 97 -18.12 -8.61 -22.77
N ARG A 98 -19.14 -8.38 -21.94
CA ARG A 98 -20.55 -8.55 -22.33
C ARG A 98 -20.92 -7.43 -23.30
N ASN A 99 -20.71 -7.67 -24.59
CA ASN A 99 -21.24 -6.85 -25.67
C ASN A 99 -22.78 -6.97 -25.67
N GLN A 100 -23.48 -6.01 -25.07
CA GLN A 100 -24.92 -5.87 -25.22
C GLN A 100 -25.18 -5.06 -26.49
N SER A 101 -25.25 -5.74 -27.63
CA SER A 101 -25.86 -5.16 -28.82
C SER A 101 -27.38 -5.19 -28.66
N SER A 102 -27.92 -4.01 -28.43
CA SER A 102 -29.31 -3.62 -28.66
C SER A 102 -29.92 -4.30 -29.89
N SER A 103 -31.09 -4.93 -29.70
CA SER A 103 -32.01 -5.25 -30.78
C SER A 103 -33.43 -5.06 -30.24
N CYS A 104 -33.99 -3.92 -30.57
CA CYS A 104 -35.40 -3.61 -30.54
C CYS A 104 -36.04 -4.14 -31.84
N ALA A 105 -37.09 -4.96 -31.69
CA ALA A 105 -38.18 -5.25 -32.64
C ALA A 105 -39.01 -6.37 -31.97
N GLY A 106 -40.34 -6.40 -31.94
CA GLY A 106 -41.41 -5.63 -32.58
C GLY A 106 -42.67 -6.45 -32.35
#